data_AF-A0A497A3B4-F1
#
_entry.id   AF-A0A497A3B4-F1
#
_cell.length_a   1.000
_cell.length_b   1.000
_cell.length_c   1.000
_cell.angle_alpha   90.00
_cell.angle_beta   90.00
_cell.angle_gamma   90.00
#
_symmetry.space_group_name_H-M   'P 1'
#
loop_
_entity.id
_entity.type
_entity.pdbx_description
1 polymer ?
#
loop_
_entity_poly.entity_id
_entity_poly.type
_entity_poly.pdbx_seq_one_letter_code
_entity_poly.pdbx_strand_id
1 'polypeptide(L)' 'MKRVALFCIVLSAVFLVLALFSYFYESRSTGLLPVITYPLRPYTIPLAITSAIMVACGVFIQKKRGNR' A
#
# COMPACT_ATOMS: atom_id res chain seq x y z
N MET A 1 -12.21 5.26 -18.05
CA MET A 1 -10.77 5.25 -17.70
C MET A 1 -10.08 4.13 -18.47
N LYS A 2 -8.81 4.25 -18.86
CA LYS A 2 -8.10 3.11 -19.46
C LYS A 2 -8.07 1.96 -18.45
N ARG A 3 -8.33 0.72 -18.88
CA ARG A 3 -8.27 -0.47 -18.01
C ARG A 3 -6.98 -0.50 -17.20
N VAL A 4 -5.84 -0.17 -17.83
CA VAL A 4 -4.52 -0.07 -17.19
C VAL A 4 -4.47 0.96 -16.04
N ALA A 5 -5.03 2.16 -16.23
CA ALA A 5 -5.04 3.17 -15.18
C ALA A 5 -5.93 2.77 -14.00
N LEU A 6 -7.05 2.08 -14.29
CA LEU A 6 -7.92 1.52 -13.26
C LEU A 6 -7.21 0.41 -12.48
N PHE A 7 -6.50 -0.49 -13.16
CA PHE A 7 -5.67 -1.51 -12.51
C PHE A 7 -4.60 -0.89 -11.60
N CYS A 8 -3.89 0.15 -12.04
CA CYS A 8 -2.89 0.82 -11.20
C CYS A 8 -3.50 1.43 -9.93
N ILE A 9 -4.67 2.08 -10.05
CA ILE A 9 -5.35 2.69 -8.89
C ILE A 9 -5.86 1.62 -7.93
N VAL A 10 -6.49 0.56 -8.43
CA VAL A 10 -7.01 -0.54 -7.60
C VAL A 10 -5.87 -1.26 -6.88
N LEU A 11 -4.81 -1.62 -7.60
CA LEU A 11 -3.67 -2.33 -7.00
C LEU A 11 -2.91 -1.43 -6.01
N SER A 12 -2.89 -0.11 -6.23
CA SER A 12 -2.35 0.84 -5.25
C SER A 12 -3.18 0.88 -3.96
N ALA A 13 -4.51 0.90 -4.08
CA ALA A 13 -5.39 0.85 -2.92
C ALA A 13 -5.17 -0.44 -2.10
N VAL A 14 -4.97 -1.58 -2.76
CA VAL A 14 -4.62 -2.84 -2.08
C VAL A 14 -3.29 -2.73 -1.32
N PHE A 15 -2.24 -2.18 -1.94
CA PHE A 15 -0.96 -1.99 -1.26
C PHE A 15 -1.04 -1.01 -0.09
N LEU A 16 -1.84 0.05 -0.20
CA LEU A 16 -2.06 1.00 0.87
C LEU A 16 -2.77 0.36 2.06
N VAL A 17 -3.77 -0.48 1.80
CA VAL A 17 -4.46 -1.27 2.83
C VAL A 17 -3.48 -2.22 3.51
N LEU A 18 -2.65 -2.95 2.75
CA LEU A 18 -1.62 -3.83 3.32
C LEU A 18 -0.57 -3.08 4.15
N ALA A 19 -0.20 -1.86 3.74
CA ALA A 19 0.69 -1.00 4.51
C ALA A 19 0.04 -0.58 5.84
N LEU A 20 -1.24 -0.19 5.81
CA LEU A 20 -2.00 0.16 7.00
C LEU A 20 -2.12 -1.04 7.95
N PHE A 21 -2.44 -2.23 7.44
CA PHE A 21 -2.44 -3.44 8.24
C PHE A 21 -1.06 -3.70 8.84
N SER A 22 0.01 -3.63 8.05
CA SER A 22 1.38 -3.83 8.55
C SER A 22 1.80 -2.80 9.61
N TYR A 23 1.26 -1.58 9.54
CA TYR A 23 1.51 -0.52 10.52
C TYR A 23 0.72 -0.71 11.82
N PHE A 24 -0.58 -0.97 11.69
CA PHE A 24 -1.52 -1.12 12.81
C PHE A 24 -1.58 -2.54 13.39
N TYR A 25 -0.82 -3.48 12.82
CA TYR A 25 -0.66 -4.81 13.36
C TYR A 25 0.13 -4.73 14.68
N GLU A 26 -0.55 -4.37 15.76
CA GLU A 26 -0.09 -4.56 17.13
C GLU A 26 -0.59 -5.91 17.63
N SER A 27 0.36 -6.84 17.85
CA SER A 27 0.05 -8.05 18.59
C SER A 27 -0.14 -7.66 20.06
N ARG A 28 -1.36 -7.81 20.58
CA ARG A 28 -1.64 -7.54 22.00
C ARG A 28 -0.79 -8.50 22.84
N SER A 29 0.00 -7.95 23.77
CA SER A 29 0.83 -8.77 24.66
C SER A 29 -0.04 -9.70 25.50
N THR A 30 -0.06 -10.98 25.15
CA THR A 30 -0.75 -12.03 25.91
C THR A 30 0.25 -12.76 26.81
N GLY A 31 0.63 -12.12 27.93
CA GLY A 31 1.29 -12.79 29.07
C GLY A 31 2.80 -13.08 28.94
N LEU A 32 3.24 -14.09 29.71
CA LEU A 32 4.64 -14.48 30.03
C LEU A 32 5.51 -14.94 28.84
N LEU A 33 5.00 -14.91 27.60
CA LEU A 33 5.76 -15.26 26.41
C LEU A 33 6.37 -14.00 25.76
N PRO A 34 7.64 -14.03 25.33
CA PRO A 34 8.24 -12.91 24.62
C PRO A 34 7.41 -12.63 23.36
N VAL A 35 6.86 -11.42 23.28
CA VAL A 35 6.08 -10.95 22.13
C VAL A 35 6.97 -11.06 20.89
N ILE A 36 6.68 -12.04 20.04
CA ILE A 36 7.38 -12.17 18.76
C ILE A 36 7.09 -10.90 17.97
N THR A 37 8.19 -10.20 17.72
CA THR A 37 8.32 -8.89 17.11
C THR A 37 7.60 -8.82 15.76
N TYR A 38 6.73 -7.81 15.63
CA TYR A 38 6.13 -7.24 14.43
C TYR A 38 6.79 -7.64 13.08
N PRO A 39 6.51 -8.84 12.53
CA PRO A 39 7.27 -9.35 11.39
C PRO A 39 6.96 -8.58 10.11
N LEU A 40 5.76 -7.97 10.05
CA LEU A 40 5.27 -7.26 8.89
C LEU A 40 5.57 -5.75 8.89
N ARG A 41 5.83 -5.17 10.07
CA ARG A 41 6.10 -3.73 10.25
C ARG A 41 7.31 -3.17 9.48
N PRO A 42 8.42 -3.91 9.24
CA PRO A 42 9.48 -3.40 8.35
C PRO A 42 9.02 -3.28 6.89
N TYR A 43 7.95 -3.98 6.48
CA TYR A 43 7.40 -3.89 5.13
C TYR A 43 6.41 -2.73 4.94
N THR A 44 6.02 -2.04 6.01
CA THR A 44 5.10 -0.90 5.93
C THR A 44 5.63 0.20 5.01
N ILE A 45 6.89 0.59 5.16
CA ILE A 45 7.52 1.64 4.34
C ILE A 45 7.57 1.24 2.86
N PRO A 46 8.10 0.06 2.47
CA PRO A 46 8.12 -0.33 1.06
C PRO A 46 6.71 -0.52 0.47
N LEU A 47 5.73 -1.02 1.24
CA LEU A 47 4.33 -1.09 0.78
C LEU A 47 3.73 0.30 0.56
N ALA A 48 4.01 1.27 1.43
CA ALA A 48 3.56 2.65 1.25
C ALA A 48 4.19 3.29 0.01
N ILE A 49 5.51 3.12 -0.20
CA ILE A 49 6.22 3.68 -1.37
C ILE A 49 5.66 3.09 -2.67
N THR A 50 5.49 1.77 -2.75
CA THR A 50 4.95 1.10 -3.94
C THR A 50 3.52 1.56 -4.24
N SER A 51 2.69 1.74 -3.21
CA SER A 51 1.34 2.29 -3.37
C SER A 51 1.37 3.70 -3.98
N ALA A 52 2.24 4.59 -3.48
CA ALA A 52 2.37 5.97 -3.96
C ALA A 52 2.84 6.04 -5.42
N ILE A 53 3.84 5.23 -5.80
CA ILE A 53 4.33 5.15 -7.19
C ILE A 53 3.21 4.73 -8.14
N MET A 54 2.40 3.74 -7.75
CA MET A 54 1.30 3.29 -8.60
C MET A 54 0.15 4.28 -8.71
N VAL A 55 -0.17 5.04 -7.65
CA VAL A 55 -1.11 6.17 -7.79
C VAL A 55 -0.55 7.18 -8.78
N ALA A 56 0.72 7.58 -8.63
CA ALA A 56 1.35 8.56 -9.49
C ALA A 56 1.33 8.11 -10.97
N CYS A 57 1.64 6.84 -11.26
CA CYS A 57 1.53 6.27 -12.59
C CYS A 57 0.08 6.27 -13.12
N GLY A 58 -0.89 5.85 -12.30
CA GLY A 58 -2.31 5.84 -12.68
C GLY A 58 -2.83 7.24 -13.01
N VAL A 59 -2.49 8.24 -12.18
CA VAL A 59 -2.84 9.64 -12.38
C VAL A 59 -2.13 10.23 -13.60
N PHE A 60 -0.85 9.94 -13.80
CA PHE A 60 -0.10 10.42 -14.97
C PHE A 60 -0.68 9.90 -16.29
N ILE A 61 -1.04 8.61 -16.34
CA ILE A 61 -1.69 7.98 -17.50
C ILE A 61 -3.07 8.63 -17.77
N GLN A 62 -3.83 8.96 -16.71
CA GLN A 62 -5.09 9.70 -16.84
C GLN A 62 -4.88 11.15 -17.32
N LYS A 63 -3.92 11.88 -16.72
CA LYS A 63 -3.65 13.29 -17.02
C LYS A 63 -3.15 13.48 -18.46
N LYS A 64 -2.28 12.59 -18.96
CA LYS A 64 -1.82 12.59 -20.37
C LYS A 64 -2.98 12.46 -21.37
N ARG A 65 -4.14 11.93 -20.96
CA ARG A 65 -5.34 11.85 -21.79
C ARG A 65 -6.14 13.15 -21.79
N GLY A 66 -6.24 13.86 -20.67
CA GLY A 66 -6.98 15.13 -20.61
C GLY A 66 -6.31 16.28 -21.38
N ASN A 67 -5.01 16.12 -21.68
CA ASN A 67 -4.20 17.10 -22.42
C ASN A 67 -4.03 16.76 -23.91
N ARG A 68 -4.82 15.79 -24.42
CA ARG A 68 -4.95 15.45 -25.85
C ARG A 68 -6.41 15.58 -26.22
#